data_AF-A0A6D2G5X2-F1
#
_entry.id   AF-A0A6D2G5X2-F1
#
_cell.length_a   1.000
_cell.length_b   1.000
_cell.length_c   1.000
_cell.angle_alpha   90.00
_cell.angle_beta   90.00
_cell.angle_gamma   90.00
#
_symmetry.space_group_name_H-M   'P 1'
#
loop_
_entity.id
_entity.type
_entity.pdbx_description
1 polymer ?
#
loop_
_entity_poly.entity_id
_entity_poly.type
_entity_poly.pdbx_seq_one_letter_code
_entity_poly.pdbx_strand_id
1 'polypeptide(L)'
;MVCIDFIYGTLAALPLGLLYFLVIIPNTQQSMLLLCLSLAVLGFFIGIEVQKRRLGSMGALASTINIIVLDNPMTFHFSQFLDSALGQIVGCMLAFIVILLVRDKSKDRTGRVLLNQFVSAAVSAMTTNVVRRKENRLPALYQQLFLLMNKFPGDLPKFRLALTMIIAHQRLRDAPIPVNEDLSVFHRQLRRTADHVISAGSDDKRRRYFGQLLDELDIYQEKLRIWEAPPQVTEPVKRLTGMLHKYQNALTDS
;
A
#
# COMPACT_ATOMS: atom_id res chain seq x y z
N MET A 1 -2.40 -12.89 -4.56
CA MET A 1 -1.75 -14.06 -3.93
C MET A 1 -2.68 -14.65 -2.89
N VAL A 2 -2.95 -13.97 -1.76
CA VAL A 2 -3.85 -14.47 -0.68
C VAL A 2 -5.22 -15.03 -1.14
N CYS A 3 -5.91 -14.38 -2.10
CA CYS A 3 -7.21 -14.87 -2.57
C CYS A 3 -7.14 -16.15 -3.41
N ILE A 4 -6.08 -16.32 -4.20
CA ILE A 4 -5.87 -17.55 -4.99
C ILE A 4 -5.59 -18.71 -4.03
N ASP A 5 -4.79 -18.45 -2.99
CA ASP A 5 -4.46 -19.44 -1.97
C ASP A 5 -5.69 -19.85 -1.15
N PHE A 6 -6.58 -18.89 -0.85
CA PHE A 6 -7.87 -19.17 -0.21
C PHE A 6 -8.73 -20.12 -1.04
N ILE A 7 -8.81 -19.92 -2.35
CA ILE A 7 -9.57 -20.78 -3.28
C ILE A 7 -8.98 -22.20 -3.31
N TYR A 8 -7.64 -22.32 -3.37
CA TYR A 8 -7.00 -23.64 -3.27
C TYR A 8 -7.30 -24.34 -1.94
N GLY A 9 -7.36 -23.58 -0.85
CA GLY A 9 -7.80 -24.06 0.46
C GLY A 9 -9.23 -24.60 0.44
N THR A 10 -10.17 -23.86 -0.11
CA THR A 10 -11.57 -24.29 -0.25
C THR A 10 -11.72 -25.49 -1.18
N LEU A 11 -10.92 -25.56 -2.25
CA LEU A 11 -10.95 -26.71 -3.16
C LEU A 11 -10.38 -27.98 -2.49
N ALA A 12 -9.37 -27.84 -1.63
CA ALA A 12 -8.82 -28.93 -0.83
C ALA A 12 -9.74 -29.37 0.31
N ALA A 13 -10.63 -28.50 0.80
CA ALA A 13 -11.65 -28.84 1.79
C ALA A 13 -12.71 -29.82 1.26
N LEU A 14 -12.96 -29.83 -0.06
CA LEU A 14 -13.94 -30.73 -0.68
C LEU A 14 -13.57 -32.22 -0.56
N PRO A 15 -12.38 -32.69 -0.98
CA PRO A 15 -12.00 -34.08 -0.81
C PRO A 15 -11.84 -34.46 0.67
N LEU A 16 -11.38 -33.54 1.52
CA LEU A 16 -11.31 -33.75 2.97
C LEU A 16 -12.69 -33.93 3.60
N GLY A 17 -13.63 -33.05 3.26
CA GLY A 17 -15.02 -33.12 3.70
C GLY A 17 -15.73 -34.36 3.18
N LEU A 18 -15.48 -34.77 1.93
CA LEU A 18 -16.03 -35.99 1.33
C LEU A 18 -15.53 -37.25 2.05
N LEU A 19 -14.23 -37.32 2.37
CA LEU A 19 -13.65 -38.42 3.13
C LEU A 19 -14.28 -38.50 4.54
N TYR A 20 -14.40 -37.36 5.21
CA TYR A 20 -15.04 -37.31 6.54
C TYR A 20 -16.51 -37.71 6.47
N PHE A 21 -17.26 -37.20 5.50
CA PHE A 21 -18.70 -37.41 5.37
C PHE A 21 -19.07 -38.84 4.94
N LEU A 22 -18.31 -39.45 4.02
CA LEU A 22 -18.63 -40.79 3.50
C LEU A 22 -18.01 -41.94 4.31
N VAL A 23 -16.84 -41.73 4.91
CA VAL A 23 -16.07 -42.84 5.50
C VAL A 23 -15.93 -42.70 7.01
N ILE A 24 -15.54 -41.53 7.53
CA ILE A 24 -15.17 -41.42 8.95
C ILE A 24 -16.40 -41.24 9.82
N ILE A 25 -17.26 -40.28 9.50
CA ILE A 25 -18.40 -39.92 10.36
C ILE A 25 -19.40 -41.09 10.46
N PRO A 26 -19.83 -41.77 9.36
CA PRO A 26 -20.76 -42.90 9.45
C PRO A 26 -20.25 -44.05 10.32
N ASN A 27 -18.95 -44.34 10.26
CA ASN A 27 -18.32 -45.40 11.05
C ASN A 27 -18.04 -45.00 12.52
N THR A 28 -18.03 -43.69 12.83
CA THR A 28 -17.78 -43.18 14.20
C THR A 28 -19.07 -42.80 14.94
N GLN A 29 -20.23 -42.86 14.30
CA GLN A 29 -21.53 -42.54 14.91
C GLN A 29 -21.90 -43.40 16.12
N GLN A 30 -21.36 -44.61 16.21
CA GLN A 30 -21.68 -45.57 17.27
C GLN A 30 -21.23 -45.09 18.65
N SER A 31 -20.29 -44.15 18.72
CA SER A 31 -19.80 -43.58 19.98
C SER A 31 -19.56 -42.09 19.82
N MET A 32 -20.28 -41.29 20.61
CA MET A 32 -20.09 -39.84 20.68
C MET A 32 -18.65 -39.45 20.99
N LEU A 33 -17.93 -40.28 21.76
CA LEU A 33 -16.51 -40.08 22.06
C LEU A 33 -15.64 -40.26 20.81
N LEU A 34 -15.88 -41.30 20.00
CA LEU A 34 -15.14 -41.51 18.74
C LEU A 34 -15.36 -40.37 17.75
N LEU A 35 -16.61 -39.89 17.64
CA LEU A 35 -16.93 -38.75 16.78
C LEU A 35 -16.15 -37.50 17.21
N CYS A 36 -16.20 -37.15 18.51
CA CYS A 36 -15.44 -36.03 19.05
C CYS A 36 -13.92 -36.19 18.84
N LEU A 37 -13.38 -37.39 19.02
CA LEU A 37 -11.96 -37.66 18.82
C LEU A 37 -11.55 -37.48 17.35
N SER A 38 -12.38 -37.95 16.41
CA SER A 38 -12.13 -37.78 14.98
C SER A 38 -12.11 -36.30 14.56
N LEU A 39 -13.09 -35.52 15.01
CA LEU A 39 -13.17 -34.08 14.74
C LEU A 39 -12.01 -33.32 15.41
N ALA A 40 -11.62 -33.71 16.62
CA ALA A 40 -10.47 -33.13 17.31
C ALA A 40 -9.17 -33.36 16.55
N VAL A 41 -8.96 -34.56 15.98
CA VAL A 41 -7.78 -34.87 15.16
C VAL A 41 -7.77 -34.02 13.88
N LEU A 42 -8.91 -33.90 13.18
CA LEU A 42 -9.01 -33.02 12.00
C LEU A 42 -8.71 -31.56 12.35
N GLY A 43 -9.31 -31.04 13.42
CA GLY A 43 -9.07 -29.68 13.91
C GLY A 43 -7.61 -29.45 14.30
N PHE A 44 -6.95 -30.44 14.89
CA PHE A 44 -5.54 -30.38 15.26
C PHE A 44 -4.61 -30.27 14.05
N PHE A 45 -4.80 -31.13 13.04
CA PHE A 45 -3.95 -31.10 11.84
C PHE A 45 -4.13 -29.81 11.03
N ILE A 46 -5.36 -29.38 10.78
CA ILE A 46 -5.59 -28.13 10.05
C ILE A 46 -5.17 -26.93 10.91
N GLY A 47 -5.35 -26.99 12.23
CA GLY A 47 -4.85 -25.98 13.17
C GLY A 47 -3.33 -25.79 13.10
N ILE A 48 -2.56 -26.88 12.99
CA ILE A 48 -1.11 -26.81 12.77
C ILE A 48 -0.78 -26.15 11.42
N GLU A 49 -1.51 -26.48 10.36
CA GLU A 49 -1.30 -25.86 9.05
C GLU A 49 -1.66 -24.37 9.02
N VAL A 50 -2.64 -23.93 9.82
CA VAL A 50 -2.95 -22.53 10.04
C VAL A 50 -1.84 -21.82 10.82
N GLN A 51 -1.32 -22.42 11.88
CA GLN A 51 -0.21 -21.84 12.65
C GLN A 51 1.07 -21.68 11.83
N LYS A 52 1.35 -22.62 10.92
CA LYS A 52 2.48 -22.53 9.98
C LYS A 52 2.33 -21.42 8.93
N ARG A 53 1.24 -20.63 8.98
CA ARG A 53 0.91 -19.57 8.01
C ARG A 53 0.98 -20.06 6.56
N ARG A 54 0.69 -21.34 6.31
CA ARG A 54 0.57 -21.84 4.94
C ARG A 54 -0.65 -21.17 4.31
N LEU A 55 -0.40 -20.48 3.22
CA LEU A 55 -1.44 -19.75 2.50
C LEU A 55 -2.50 -20.77 2.02
N GLY A 56 -3.78 -20.52 2.35
CA GLY A 56 -4.90 -21.40 2.01
C GLY A 56 -5.45 -22.29 3.14
N SER A 57 -4.69 -22.54 4.21
CA SER A 57 -5.15 -23.42 5.30
C SER A 57 -6.33 -22.84 6.09
N MET A 58 -6.45 -21.51 6.18
CA MET A 58 -7.63 -20.86 6.78
C MET A 58 -8.90 -21.09 5.95
N GLY A 59 -8.79 -21.06 4.61
CA GLY A 59 -9.91 -21.38 3.72
C GLY A 59 -10.32 -22.84 3.86
N ALA A 60 -9.34 -23.74 3.95
CA ALA A 60 -9.59 -25.16 4.15
C ALA A 60 -10.34 -25.44 5.46
N LEU A 61 -9.93 -24.84 6.58
CA LEU A 61 -10.57 -25.05 7.89
C LEU A 61 -12.02 -24.57 7.91
N ALA A 62 -12.26 -23.32 7.46
CA ALA A 62 -13.60 -22.73 7.44
C ALA A 62 -14.55 -23.50 6.51
N SER A 63 -14.07 -23.90 5.32
CA SER A 63 -14.84 -24.68 4.36
C SER A 63 -15.13 -26.10 4.87
N THR A 64 -14.16 -26.78 5.48
CA THR A 64 -14.33 -28.16 5.98
C THR A 64 -15.32 -28.20 7.15
N ILE A 65 -15.29 -27.22 8.06
CA ILE A 65 -16.29 -27.11 9.14
C ILE A 65 -17.69 -26.88 8.57
N ASN A 66 -17.82 -26.00 7.58
CA ASN A 66 -19.12 -25.68 6.99
C ASN A 66 -19.69 -26.86 6.16
N ILE A 67 -18.84 -27.67 5.53
CA ILE A 67 -19.25 -28.90 4.83
C ILE A 67 -19.68 -30.00 5.80
N ILE A 68 -19.00 -30.12 6.96
CA ILE A 68 -19.35 -31.07 8.01
C ILE A 68 -20.47 -30.46 8.86
N VAL A 69 -21.70 -30.45 8.31
CA VAL A 69 -22.90 -30.05 9.04
C VAL A 69 -23.21 -31.09 10.12
N LEU A 70 -23.04 -30.71 11.37
CA LEU A 70 -23.37 -31.54 12.54
C LEU A 70 -24.81 -31.22 12.98
N ASP A 71 -25.77 -32.02 12.53
CA ASP A 71 -27.18 -31.93 12.96
C ASP A 71 -27.50 -32.97 14.02
N ASN A 72 -28.42 -32.66 14.94
CA ASN A 72 -28.91 -33.59 15.96
C ASN A 72 -30.44 -33.73 15.84
N PRO A 73 -31.01 -34.89 15.46
CA PRO A 73 -30.36 -36.20 15.23
C PRO A 73 -29.49 -36.25 13.96
N MET A 74 -28.34 -36.92 14.05
CA MET A 74 -27.34 -37.02 12.97
C MET A 74 -27.90 -37.80 11.77
N THR A 75 -28.52 -37.09 10.84
CA THR A 75 -29.09 -37.63 9.59
C THR A 75 -28.20 -37.22 8.42
N PHE A 76 -27.71 -38.20 7.65
CA PHE A 76 -26.73 -37.99 6.58
C PHE A 76 -27.42 -37.86 5.25
N HIS A 77 -27.76 -36.64 4.88
CA HIS A 77 -28.28 -36.34 3.56
C HIS A 77 -27.13 -35.96 2.64
N PHE A 78 -26.77 -36.85 1.70
CA PHE A 78 -25.79 -36.55 0.67
C PHE A 78 -26.14 -35.29 -0.15
N SER A 79 -27.43 -34.99 -0.29
CA SER A 79 -27.91 -33.74 -0.88
C SER A 79 -27.45 -32.50 -0.11
N GLN A 80 -27.47 -32.51 1.23
CA GLN A 80 -26.99 -31.37 2.05
C GLN A 80 -25.47 -31.16 1.90
N PHE A 81 -24.70 -32.26 1.79
CA PHE A 81 -23.28 -32.18 1.48
C PHE A 81 -23.05 -31.56 0.09
N LEU A 82 -23.75 -32.04 -0.93
CA LEU A 82 -23.64 -31.52 -2.29
C LEU A 82 -24.06 -30.05 -2.37
N ASP A 83 -25.16 -29.67 -1.75
CA ASP A 83 -25.64 -28.28 -1.74
C ASP A 83 -24.64 -27.34 -1.04
N SER A 84 -24.07 -27.77 0.09
CA SER A 84 -23.06 -26.99 0.81
C SER A 84 -21.74 -26.88 0.03
N ALA A 85 -21.28 -27.99 -0.55
CA ALA A 85 -20.07 -28.04 -1.37
C ALA A 85 -20.20 -27.19 -2.64
N LEU A 86 -21.29 -27.35 -3.40
CA LEU A 86 -21.56 -26.58 -4.60
C LEU A 86 -21.74 -25.10 -4.28
N GLY A 87 -22.45 -24.77 -3.21
CA GLY A 87 -22.61 -23.39 -2.72
C GLY A 87 -21.27 -22.72 -2.40
N GLN A 88 -20.34 -23.43 -1.76
CA GLN A 88 -19.00 -22.90 -1.47
C GLN A 88 -18.15 -22.71 -2.74
N ILE A 89 -18.22 -23.62 -3.70
CA ILE A 89 -17.51 -23.49 -4.99
C ILE A 89 -18.03 -22.27 -5.75
N VAL A 90 -19.35 -22.15 -5.89
CA VAL A 90 -20.00 -21.04 -6.60
C VAL A 90 -19.71 -19.71 -5.89
N GLY A 91 -19.82 -19.67 -4.55
CA GLY A 91 -19.51 -18.49 -3.75
C GLY A 91 -18.05 -18.05 -3.87
N CYS A 92 -17.10 -18.99 -3.84
CA CYS A 92 -15.68 -18.67 -4.02
C CYS A 92 -15.38 -18.15 -5.43
N MET A 93 -15.97 -18.75 -6.46
CA MET A 93 -15.82 -18.27 -7.85
C MET A 93 -16.39 -16.86 -8.02
N LEU A 94 -17.56 -16.58 -7.46
CA LEU A 94 -18.19 -15.26 -7.56
C LEU A 94 -17.37 -14.21 -6.81
N ALA A 95 -16.89 -14.52 -5.60
CA ALA A 95 -15.99 -13.65 -4.85
C ALA A 95 -14.69 -13.37 -5.62
N PHE A 96 -14.12 -14.39 -6.28
CA PHE A 96 -12.93 -14.22 -7.11
C PHE A 96 -13.16 -13.28 -8.30
N ILE A 97 -14.29 -13.44 -9.00
CA ILE A 97 -14.68 -12.56 -10.11
C ILE A 97 -14.80 -11.11 -9.62
N VAL A 98 -15.45 -10.87 -8.48
CA VAL A 98 -15.57 -9.53 -7.90
C VAL A 98 -14.22 -8.92 -7.57
N ILE A 99 -13.30 -9.69 -6.97
CA ILE A 99 -11.94 -9.21 -6.64
C ILE A 99 -11.15 -8.88 -7.92
N LEU A 100 -11.29 -9.66 -8.99
CA LEU A 100 -10.64 -9.36 -10.26
C LEU A 100 -11.24 -8.12 -10.94
N LEU A 101 -12.56 -7.95 -10.85
CA LEU A 101 -13.28 -6.84 -11.47
C LEU A 101 -13.01 -5.52 -10.71
N VAL A 102 -12.91 -5.56 -9.38
CA VAL A 102 -12.53 -4.43 -8.54
C VAL A 102 -10.99 -4.40 -8.39
N ARG A 103 -10.31 -3.94 -9.45
CA ARG A 103 -8.85 -3.78 -9.42
C ARG A 103 -8.45 -2.69 -8.43
N ASP A 104 -7.75 -3.09 -7.37
CA ASP A 104 -7.30 -2.17 -6.33
C ASP A 104 -6.19 -1.22 -6.83
N LYS A 105 -6.55 0.02 -7.19
CA LYS A 105 -5.60 1.11 -7.50
C LYS A 105 -5.01 1.79 -6.26
N SER A 106 -5.31 1.31 -5.04
CA SER A 106 -4.86 1.92 -3.79
C SER A 106 -3.33 1.96 -3.68
N LYS A 107 -2.63 0.96 -4.24
CA LYS A 107 -1.17 0.86 -4.19
C LYS A 107 -0.53 2.05 -4.89
N ASP A 108 -0.88 2.30 -6.15
CA ASP A 108 -0.34 3.41 -6.95
C ASP A 108 -0.74 4.77 -6.38
N ARG A 109 -1.97 4.89 -5.86
CA ARG A 109 -2.41 6.10 -5.15
C ARG A 109 -1.55 6.38 -3.91
N THR A 110 -1.24 5.35 -3.12
CA THR A 110 -0.41 5.51 -1.90
C THR A 110 1.02 5.91 -2.24
N GLY A 111 1.62 5.29 -3.26
CA GLY A 111 2.97 5.63 -3.70
C GLY A 111 3.08 7.10 -4.13
N ARG A 112 2.10 7.57 -4.90
CA ARG A 112 2.04 8.98 -5.35
C ARG A 112 1.89 9.95 -4.19
N VAL A 113 1.01 9.66 -3.22
CA VAL A 113 0.83 10.51 -2.03
C VAL A 113 2.14 10.62 -1.23
N LEU A 114 2.84 9.50 -1.03
CA LEU A 114 4.13 9.49 -0.34
C LEU A 114 5.18 10.35 -1.09
N LEU A 115 5.30 10.16 -2.41
CA LEU A 115 6.23 10.95 -3.22
C LEU A 115 5.91 12.45 -3.20
N ASN A 116 4.63 12.83 -3.28
CA ASN A 116 4.23 14.24 -3.22
C ASN A 116 4.50 14.87 -1.84
N GLN A 117 4.41 14.10 -0.76
CA GLN A 117 4.81 14.56 0.58
C GLN A 117 6.31 14.88 0.64
N PHE A 118 7.16 14.08 -0.01
CA PHE A 118 8.59 14.41 -0.15
C PHE A 118 8.81 15.72 -0.92
N VAL A 119 8.07 15.96 -2.01
CA VAL A 119 8.16 17.20 -2.78
C VAL A 119 7.78 18.41 -1.93
N SER A 120 6.64 18.37 -1.23
CA SER A 120 6.22 19.48 -0.36
C SER A 120 7.18 19.72 0.80
N ALA A 121 7.75 18.66 1.39
CA ALA A 121 8.75 18.80 2.44
C ALA A 121 10.04 19.46 1.92
N ALA A 122 10.49 19.10 0.72
CA ALA A 122 11.66 19.71 0.10
C ALA A 122 11.40 21.18 -0.27
N VAL A 123 10.22 21.50 -0.82
CA VAL A 123 9.81 22.89 -1.11
C VAL A 123 9.69 23.72 0.18
N SER A 124 9.18 23.12 1.25
CA SER A 124 9.06 23.79 2.56
C SER A 124 10.42 24.19 3.15
N ALA A 125 11.49 23.43 2.91
CA ALA A 125 12.83 23.77 3.39
C ALA A 125 13.46 24.96 2.66
N MET A 126 12.97 25.33 1.48
CA MET A 126 13.46 26.50 0.76
C MET A 126 13.04 27.82 1.41
N THR A 127 12.11 27.83 2.38
CA THR A 127 11.60 29.08 2.97
C THR A 127 12.70 29.95 3.61
N THR A 128 12.58 31.27 3.47
CA THR A 128 13.44 32.27 4.13
C THR A 128 13.23 32.34 5.66
N ASN A 129 12.15 31.77 6.19
CA ASN A 129 11.88 31.77 7.63
C ASN A 129 12.70 30.69 8.37
N VAL A 130 13.68 31.12 9.16
CA VAL A 130 14.61 30.26 9.90
C VAL A 130 13.91 29.35 10.93
N VAL A 131 12.86 29.84 11.60
CA VAL A 131 12.11 29.08 12.62
C VAL A 131 11.36 27.91 11.97
N ARG A 132 10.69 28.17 10.84
CA ARG A 132 10.00 27.13 10.07
C ARG A 132 10.97 26.18 9.36
N ARG A 133 12.13 26.68 8.93
CA ARG A 133 13.13 25.85 8.28
C ARG A 133 13.76 24.82 9.23
N LYS A 134 13.97 25.20 10.49
CA LYS A 134 14.50 24.29 11.52
C LYS A 134 13.48 23.30 12.09
N GLU A 135 12.23 23.32 11.62
CA GLU A 135 11.23 22.33 12.01
C GLU A 135 11.69 20.91 11.63
N ASN A 136 11.80 20.03 12.61
CA ASN A 136 12.45 18.73 12.42
C ASN A 136 11.51 17.72 11.74
N ARG A 137 11.44 17.79 10.40
CA ARG A 137 10.64 16.85 9.58
C ARG A 137 11.39 15.59 9.16
N LEU A 138 12.68 15.48 9.49
CA LEU A 138 13.52 14.34 9.11
C LEU A 138 12.96 12.99 9.60
N PRO A 139 12.51 12.82 10.87
CA PRO A 139 11.96 11.54 11.32
C PRO A 139 10.75 11.09 10.48
N ALA A 140 9.86 12.02 10.14
CA ALA A 140 8.69 11.74 9.32
C ALA A 140 9.08 11.36 7.88
N LEU A 141 10.08 12.01 7.29
CA LEU A 141 10.58 11.68 5.96
C LEU A 141 11.23 10.30 5.89
N TYR A 142 11.99 9.91 6.92
CA TYR A 142 12.56 8.56 7.02
C TYR A 142 11.47 7.49 7.24
N GLN A 143 10.44 7.78 8.04
CA GLN A 143 9.28 6.90 8.17
C GLN A 143 8.55 6.72 6.83
N GLN A 144 8.34 7.80 6.07
CA GLN A 144 7.75 7.74 4.73
C GLN A 144 8.63 6.95 3.75
N LEU A 145 9.96 7.06 3.85
CA LEU A 145 10.89 6.31 3.02
C LEU A 145 10.79 4.81 3.34
N PHE A 146 10.72 4.45 4.62
CA PHE A 146 10.54 3.07 5.05
C PHE A 146 9.19 2.49 4.58
N LEU A 147 8.11 3.27 4.66
CA LEU A 147 6.80 2.89 4.11
C LEU A 147 6.85 2.70 2.60
N LEU A 148 7.53 3.58 1.88
CA LEU A 148 7.75 3.44 0.44
C LEU A 148 8.50 2.14 0.13
N MET A 149 9.54 1.82 0.92
CA MET A 149 10.38 0.64 0.75
C MET A 149 9.62 -0.66 0.97
N ASN A 150 8.79 -0.72 2.01
CA ASN A 150 7.95 -1.88 2.27
C ASN A 150 6.83 -2.05 1.24
N LYS A 151 6.27 -0.93 0.72
CA LYS A 151 5.12 -0.99 -0.20
C LYS A 151 5.53 -1.23 -1.65
N PHE A 152 6.74 -0.82 -2.06
CA PHE A 152 7.26 -0.97 -3.43
C PHE A 152 8.63 -1.64 -3.48
N PRO A 153 8.80 -2.86 -2.93
CA PRO A 153 10.08 -3.56 -2.98
C PRO A 153 10.47 -3.80 -4.45
N GLY A 154 11.51 -3.11 -4.93
CA GLY A 154 12.00 -3.19 -6.31
C GLY A 154 11.94 -1.89 -7.12
N ASP A 155 11.24 -0.85 -6.66
CA ASP A 155 11.12 0.43 -7.39
C ASP A 155 12.28 1.39 -7.04
N LEU A 156 13.48 1.02 -7.50
CA LEU A 156 14.73 1.75 -7.26
C LEU A 156 14.66 3.25 -7.64
N PRO A 157 14.01 3.65 -8.75
CA PRO A 157 13.86 5.06 -9.09
C PRO A 157 13.09 5.87 -8.05
N LYS A 158 12.00 5.33 -7.47
CA LYS A 158 11.23 6.00 -6.41
C LYS A 158 12.05 6.18 -5.13
N PHE A 159 12.87 5.20 -4.76
CA PHE A 159 13.78 5.32 -3.62
C PHE A 159 14.84 6.38 -3.84
N ARG A 160 15.45 6.41 -5.04
CA ARG A 160 16.44 7.42 -5.40
C ARG A 160 15.84 8.82 -5.36
N LEU A 161 14.61 8.99 -5.85
CA LEU A 161 13.89 10.25 -5.81
C LEU A 161 13.63 10.68 -4.35
N ALA A 162 13.06 9.81 -3.52
CA ALA A 162 12.78 10.10 -2.11
C ALA A 162 14.04 10.47 -1.32
N LEU A 163 15.14 9.71 -1.48
CA LEU A 163 16.42 10.00 -0.83
C LEU A 163 16.98 11.35 -1.31
N THR A 164 16.90 11.64 -2.60
CA THR A 164 17.36 12.93 -3.15
C THR A 164 16.57 14.10 -2.56
N MET A 165 15.26 13.94 -2.36
CA MET A 165 14.42 14.95 -1.71
C MET A 165 14.78 15.14 -0.24
N ILE A 166 15.10 14.06 0.49
CA ILE A 166 15.59 14.14 1.88
C ILE A 166 16.93 14.88 1.93
N ILE A 167 17.87 14.55 1.04
CA ILE A 167 19.19 15.22 0.99
C ILE A 167 19.03 16.69 0.62
N ALA A 168 18.16 17.02 -0.34
CA ALA A 168 17.87 18.40 -0.72
C ALA A 168 17.26 19.17 0.46
N HIS A 169 16.28 18.59 1.16
CA HIS A 169 15.69 19.17 2.35
C HIS A 169 16.74 19.45 3.44
N GLN A 170 17.63 18.50 3.72
CA GLN A 170 18.68 18.65 4.73
C GLN A 170 19.71 19.72 4.34
N ARG A 171 20.16 19.74 3.07
CA ARG A 171 21.10 20.77 2.59
C ARG A 171 20.49 22.18 2.63
N LEU A 172 19.23 22.31 2.22
CA LEU A 172 18.51 23.58 2.24
C LEU A 172 18.23 24.07 3.66
N ARG A 173 18.05 23.14 4.61
CA ARG A 173 17.87 23.46 6.02
C ARG A 173 19.03 24.27 6.59
N ASP A 174 20.25 23.89 6.23
CA ASP A 174 21.48 24.44 6.80
C ASP A 174 22.08 25.55 5.92
N ALA A 175 21.53 25.82 4.73
CA ALA A 175 22.08 26.79 3.79
C ALA A 175 21.72 28.26 4.14
N PRO A 176 22.64 29.23 4.02
CA PRO A 176 22.31 30.64 4.21
C PRO A 176 21.53 31.18 2.99
N ILE A 177 20.20 31.27 3.09
CA ILE A 177 19.37 31.88 2.04
C ILE A 177 19.26 33.38 2.31
N PRO A 178 19.59 34.25 1.35
CA PRO A 178 19.45 35.69 1.51
C PRO A 178 17.99 36.06 1.82
N VAL A 179 17.78 36.89 2.85
CA VAL A 179 16.45 37.34 3.25
C VAL A 179 16.07 38.52 2.37
N ASN A 180 15.20 38.27 1.39
CA ASN A 180 14.64 39.28 0.52
C ASN A 180 13.11 39.14 0.48
N GLU A 181 12.40 40.26 0.46
CA GLU A 181 10.94 40.31 0.41
C GLU A 181 10.41 39.61 -0.85
N ASP A 182 11.03 39.85 -2.01
CA ASP A 182 10.67 39.22 -3.29
C ASP A 182 10.81 37.69 -3.27
N LEU A 183 11.94 37.19 -2.74
CA LEU A 183 12.17 35.75 -2.60
C LEU A 183 11.18 35.14 -1.61
N SER A 184 10.86 35.85 -0.53
CA SER A 184 9.91 35.38 0.48
C SER A 184 8.49 35.21 -0.09
N VAL A 185 8.05 36.10 -0.98
CA VAL A 185 6.77 36.01 -1.68
C VAL A 185 6.76 34.80 -2.61
N PHE A 186 7.84 34.61 -3.39
CA PHE A 186 7.99 33.44 -4.26
C PHE A 186 7.99 32.12 -3.49
N HIS A 187 8.63 32.06 -2.32
CA HIS A 187 8.58 30.88 -1.45
C HIS A 187 7.17 30.55 -0.97
N ARG A 188 6.37 31.58 -0.63
CA ARG A 188 4.98 31.37 -0.23
C ARG A 188 4.15 30.85 -1.40
N GLN A 189 4.40 31.35 -2.61
CA GLN A 189 3.74 30.88 -3.83
C GLN A 189 4.08 29.41 -4.12
N LEU A 190 5.36 29.07 -4.23
CA LEU A 190 5.85 27.69 -4.45
C LEU A 190 5.23 26.70 -3.44
N ARG A 191 5.16 27.11 -2.18
CA ARG A 191 4.54 26.29 -1.13
C ARG A 191 3.04 26.10 -1.35
N ARG A 192 2.29 27.17 -1.64
CA ARG A 192 0.85 27.06 -1.94
C ARG A 192 0.62 26.12 -3.11
N THR A 193 1.42 26.22 -4.17
CA THR A 193 1.34 25.34 -5.33
C THR A 193 1.64 23.89 -4.96
N ALA A 194 2.67 23.64 -4.14
CA ALA A 194 2.99 22.30 -3.62
C ALA A 194 1.87 21.71 -2.72
N ASP A 195 1.22 22.53 -1.89
CA ASP A 195 0.09 22.12 -1.05
C ASP A 195 -1.15 21.79 -1.92
N HIS A 196 -1.34 22.50 -3.04
CA HIS A 196 -2.37 22.17 -4.04
C HIS A 196 -2.09 20.86 -4.79
N VAL A 197 -0.82 20.52 -5.05
CA VAL A 197 -0.45 19.21 -5.62
C VAL A 197 -0.85 18.06 -4.69
N ILE A 198 -0.64 18.21 -3.37
CA ILE A 198 -0.98 17.17 -2.38
C ILE A 198 -2.50 17.04 -2.21
N SER A 199 -3.21 18.17 -2.14
CA SER A 199 -4.65 18.19 -1.88
C SER A 199 -5.51 17.91 -3.11
N ALA A 200 -4.93 17.85 -4.31
CA ALA A 200 -5.66 17.59 -5.55
C ALA A 200 -6.29 16.18 -5.59
N GLY A 201 -7.62 16.15 -5.52
CA GLY A 201 -8.42 14.92 -5.58
C GLY A 201 -8.51 14.28 -6.98
N SER A 202 -8.24 15.02 -8.05
CA SER A 202 -8.22 14.55 -9.45
C SER A 202 -6.81 14.57 -10.01
N ASP A 203 -6.47 13.56 -10.82
CA ASP A 203 -5.17 13.43 -11.45
C ASP A 203 -4.90 14.55 -12.47
N ASP A 204 -5.93 15.04 -13.20
CA ASP A 204 -5.80 16.17 -14.13
C ASP A 204 -5.43 17.48 -13.42
N LYS A 205 -6.13 17.77 -12.31
CA LYS A 205 -5.83 18.96 -11.49
C LYS A 205 -4.43 18.88 -10.91
N ARG A 206 -4.03 17.69 -10.46
CA ARG A 206 -2.69 17.46 -9.90
C ARG A 206 -1.61 17.68 -10.95
N ARG A 207 -1.78 17.16 -12.16
CA ARG A 207 -0.83 17.36 -13.27
C ARG A 207 -0.66 18.83 -13.60
N ARG A 208 -1.75 19.60 -13.62
CA ARG A 208 -1.72 21.06 -13.81
C ARG A 208 -0.95 21.77 -12.70
N TYR A 209 -1.28 21.52 -11.43
CA TYR A 209 -0.56 22.15 -10.31
C TYR A 209 0.92 21.74 -10.24
N PHE A 210 1.23 20.49 -10.62
CA PHE A 210 2.62 20.03 -10.65
C PHE A 210 3.41 20.68 -11.79
N GLY A 211 2.81 20.86 -12.96
CA GLY A 211 3.40 21.66 -14.05
C GLY A 211 3.66 23.10 -13.60
N GLN A 212 2.65 23.73 -12.98
CA GLN A 212 2.80 25.08 -12.43
C GLN A 212 3.94 25.17 -11.39
N LEU A 213 4.08 24.16 -10.53
CA LEU A 213 5.18 24.12 -9.55
C LEU A 213 6.55 24.04 -10.22
N LEU A 214 6.68 23.30 -11.33
CA LEU A 214 7.92 23.20 -12.09
C LEU A 214 8.28 24.55 -12.74
N ASP A 215 7.31 25.21 -13.37
CA ASP A 215 7.51 26.52 -14.00
C ASP A 215 7.93 27.57 -12.94
N GLU A 216 7.28 27.57 -11.77
CA GLU A 216 7.63 28.44 -10.65
C GLU A 216 9.04 28.17 -10.10
N LEU A 217 9.49 26.91 -10.09
CA LEU A 217 10.83 26.52 -9.65
C LEU A 217 11.91 26.97 -10.64
N ASP A 218 11.63 27.00 -11.94
CA ASP A 218 12.55 27.48 -12.96
C ASP A 218 12.74 28.99 -12.87
N ILE A 219 11.65 29.75 -12.70
CA ILE A 219 11.71 31.20 -12.44
C ILE A 219 12.47 31.50 -11.14
N TYR A 220 12.26 30.67 -10.11
CA TYR A 220 12.96 30.82 -8.84
C TYR A 220 14.48 30.59 -8.96
N GLN A 221 14.92 29.63 -9.79
CA GLN A 221 16.34 29.45 -10.08
C GLN A 221 16.98 30.67 -10.75
N GLU A 222 16.27 31.32 -11.67
CA GLU A 222 16.74 32.53 -12.33
C GLU A 222 16.86 33.69 -11.34
N LYS A 223 15.86 33.88 -10.48
CA LYS A 223 15.91 34.87 -9.40
C LYS A 223 17.08 34.61 -8.43
N LEU A 224 17.34 33.36 -8.06
CA LEU A 224 18.49 33.03 -7.22
C LEU A 224 19.84 33.40 -7.85
N ARG A 225 19.95 33.38 -9.19
CA ARG A 225 21.15 33.86 -9.90
C ARG A 225 21.26 35.38 -9.87
N ILE A 226 20.15 36.10 -10.05
CA ILE A 226 20.11 37.57 -10.02
C ILE A 226 20.52 38.10 -8.64
N TRP A 227 20.06 37.45 -7.57
CA TRP A 227 20.36 37.84 -6.19
C TRP A 227 21.68 37.26 -5.64
N GLU A 228 22.55 36.73 -6.51
CA GLU A 228 23.85 36.14 -6.16
C GLU A 228 23.79 35.18 -4.96
N ALA A 229 22.73 34.36 -4.90
CA ALA A 229 22.54 33.46 -3.78
C ALA A 229 23.71 32.44 -3.69
N PRO A 230 24.14 32.04 -2.48
CA PRO A 230 25.27 31.15 -2.31
C PRO A 230 25.11 29.84 -3.10
N PRO A 231 26.23 29.24 -3.58
CA PRO A 231 26.22 27.95 -4.29
C PRO A 231 25.56 26.82 -3.46
N GLN A 232 25.58 26.96 -2.13
CA GLN A 232 24.91 26.07 -1.18
C GLN A 232 23.38 26.06 -1.33
N VAL A 233 22.78 27.07 -1.95
CA VAL A 233 21.32 27.18 -2.20
C VAL A 233 20.99 26.93 -3.66
N THR A 234 21.78 27.46 -4.59
CA THR A 234 21.51 27.33 -6.03
C THR A 234 21.68 25.90 -6.54
N GLU A 235 22.71 25.16 -6.07
CA GLU A 235 22.94 23.79 -6.53
C GLU A 235 21.87 22.80 -6.06
N PRO A 236 21.44 22.77 -4.77
CA PRO A 236 20.38 21.86 -4.35
C PRO A 236 19.04 22.14 -5.04
N VAL A 237 18.71 23.41 -5.27
CA VAL A 237 17.48 23.80 -5.98
C VAL A 237 17.54 23.33 -7.43
N LYS A 238 18.64 23.59 -8.14
CA LYS A 238 18.82 23.13 -9.53
C LYS A 238 18.73 21.60 -9.65
N ARG A 239 19.36 20.87 -8.73
CA ARG A 239 19.28 19.39 -8.69
C ARG A 239 17.85 18.92 -8.41
N LEU A 240 17.15 19.57 -7.50
CA LEU A 240 15.76 19.25 -7.16
C LEU A 240 14.86 19.46 -8.37
N THR A 241 14.93 20.61 -9.04
CA THR A 241 14.09 20.91 -10.20
C THR A 241 14.37 19.96 -11.37
N GLY A 242 15.65 19.69 -11.67
CA GLY A 242 16.01 18.71 -12.70
C GLY A 242 15.51 17.30 -12.41
N MET A 243 15.48 16.89 -11.13
CA MET A 243 14.91 15.62 -10.72
C MET A 243 13.37 15.61 -10.82
N LEU A 244 12.69 16.69 -10.42
CA LEU A 244 11.24 16.78 -10.54
C LEU A 244 10.78 16.77 -12.00
N HIS A 245 11.52 17.41 -12.90
CA HIS A 245 11.32 17.29 -14.36
C HIS A 245 11.49 15.85 -14.84
N LYS A 246 12.61 15.21 -14.47
CA LYS A 246 12.90 13.82 -14.90
C LYS A 246 11.85 12.81 -14.42
N TYR A 247 11.26 13.06 -13.24
CA TYR A 247 10.29 12.16 -12.62
C TYR A 247 8.84 12.67 -12.70
N GLN A 248 8.55 13.69 -13.52
CA GLN A 248 7.21 14.25 -13.68
C GLN A 248 6.18 13.16 -14.00
N ASN A 249 6.45 12.32 -15.00
CA ASN A 249 5.54 11.26 -15.40
C ASN A 249 5.31 10.23 -14.27
N ALA A 250 6.33 9.93 -13.45
CA ALA A 250 6.18 9.04 -12.30
C ALA A 250 5.33 9.64 -11.16
N LEU A 251 5.17 10.97 -11.16
CA LEU A 251 4.39 11.72 -10.17
C LEU A 251 2.98 12.07 -10.67
N THR A 252 2.78 12.16 -12.00
CA THR A 252 1.52 12.62 -12.61
C THR A 252 0.78 11.60 -13.48
N ASP A 253 1.45 10.64 -14.12
CA ASP A 253 0.79 9.65 -14.99
C ASP A 253 0.33 8.38 -14.24
N SER A 254 -0.74 7.77 -14.77
CA SER A 254 -1.45 6.58 -14.22
C SER A 254 -1.01 5.28 -14.86
#